data_AF-A0AAE1U229-F1
#
_entry.id   AF-A0AAE1U229-F1
#
_cell.length_a   1.000
_cell.length_b   1.000
_cell.length_c   1.000
_cell.angle_alpha   90.00
_cell.angle_beta   90.00
_cell.angle_gamma   90.00
#
_symmetry.space_group_name_H-M   'P 1'
#
loop_
_entity.id
_entity.type
_entity.pdbx_description
1 polymer ?
#
loop_
_entity_poly.entity_id
_entity_poly.type
_entity_poly.pdbx_seq_one_letter_code
_entity_poly.pdbx_strand_id
1 'polypeptide(L)'
;MGPPLRPDTQTPAYLMDLLANGDLQTTGTDNCTFSASQKALGKDNFTKIPNGVNGVEDRMSIVWEKGVVAGKMDPCKFVAVTSTNAAKIFNIYPKKGRIAVGSDADIVVWNPHATRTISAQTHHQAVDFNIFEGMEVHGIADYVICHGRVCVEEGNIRVVSGMGKFVPTLPFASHVYGRVDERDRANAPRKVERAAYDGPVTRINGPTHTHTSLDSHIIPTTAPDFYTRGAQVSDKSPKRPSVKVNNPPGGKASGSFW
;
A
#
# COMPACT_ATOMS: atom_id res chain seq x y z
N MET A 1 3.04 -16.02 -2.81
CA MET A 1 2.86 -14.60 -2.38
C MET A 1 1.50 -14.47 -1.74
N GLY A 2 1.31 -13.47 -0.88
CA GLY A 2 0.03 -13.18 -0.24
C GLY A 2 -0.31 -11.70 -0.41
N PRO A 3 -1.45 -11.32 -1.02
CA PRO A 3 -2.48 -12.18 -1.61
C PRO A 3 -1.99 -13.03 -2.80
N PRO A 4 -2.60 -14.20 -3.07
CA PRO A 4 -2.22 -15.03 -4.23
C PRO A 4 -2.72 -14.40 -5.54
N LEU A 5 -2.01 -14.68 -6.64
CA LEU A 5 -2.55 -14.48 -7.98
C LEU A 5 -3.88 -15.23 -8.13
N ARG A 6 -4.77 -14.67 -8.94
CA ARG A 6 -6.10 -15.26 -9.16
C ARG A 6 -6.05 -16.19 -10.37
N PRO A 7 -6.75 -17.34 -10.32
CA PRO A 7 -6.80 -18.27 -11.45
C PRO A 7 -7.64 -17.75 -12.61
N ASP A 8 -8.52 -16.76 -12.38
CA ASP A 8 -9.28 -16.11 -13.44
C ASP A 8 -8.35 -15.31 -14.36
N THR A 9 -8.28 -15.74 -15.62
CA THR A 9 -7.39 -15.21 -16.66
C THR A 9 -7.76 -13.78 -17.08
N GLN A 10 -8.96 -13.30 -16.77
CA GLN A 10 -9.38 -11.92 -17.06
C GLN A 10 -8.84 -10.92 -16.02
N THR A 11 -8.45 -11.40 -14.84
CA THR A 11 -7.95 -10.57 -13.73
C THR A 11 -6.89 -9.54 -14.16
N PRO A 12 -5.76 -9.90 -14.81
CA PRO A 12 -4.73 -8.93 -15.15
C PRO A 12 -5.21 -7.85 -16.12
N ALA A 13 -6.04 -8.21 -17.10
CA ALA A 13 -6.58 -7.24 -18.06
C ALA A 13 -7.53 -6.25 -17.38
N TYR A 14 -8.41 -6.74 -16.50
CA TYR A 14 -9.35 -5.91 -15.77
C TYR A 14 -8.66 -4.98 -14.76
N LEU A 15 -7.65 -5.47 -14.04
CA LEU A 15 -6.84 -4.61 -13.16
C LEU A 15 -6.12 -3.51 -13.94
N MET A 16 -5.68 -3.79 -15.17
CA MET A 16 -5.09 -2.77 -16.04
C MET A 16 -6.12 -1.74 -16.49
N ASP A 17 -7.37 -2.13 -16.77
CA ASP A 17 -8.46 -1.20 -17.08
C ASP A 17 -8.77 -0.28 -15.90
N LEU A 18 -8.84 -0.83 -14.68
CA LEU A 18 -9.02 -0.05 -13.46
C LEU A 18 -7.84 0.89 -13.19
N LEU A 19 -6.61 0.48 -13.51
CA LEU A 19 -5.43 1.33 -13.43
C LEU A 19 -5.50 2.48 -14.44
N ALA A 20 -5.91 2.20 -15.67
CA ALA A 20 -6.12 3.19 -16.72
C ALA A 20 -7.21 4.21 -16.34
N ASN A 21 -8.35 3.75 -15.83
CA ASN A 21 -9.48 4.59 -15.43
C ASN A 21 -9.25 5.37 -14.11
N GLY A 22 -8.30 4.94 -13.27
CA GLY A 22 -7.93 5.63 -12.03
C GLY A 22 -8.62 5.11 -10.76
N ASP A 23 -9.40 4.03 -10.88
CA ASP A 23 -9.88 3.24 -9.74
C ASP A 23 -8.70 2.66 -8.94
N LEU A 24 -7.66 2.22 -9.66
CA LEU A 24 -6.32 1.94 -9.11
C LEU A 24 -5.37 3.07 -9.51
N GLN A 25 -4.52 3.53 -8.60
CA GLN A 25 -3.75 4.77 -8.79
C GLN A 25 -2.24 4.56 -8.95
N THR A 26 -1.68 3.47 -8.44
CA THR A 26 -0.23 3.24 -8.40
C THR A 26 0.13 1.79 -8.64
N THR A 27 1.32 1.56 -9.18
CA THR A 27 1.93 0.23 -9.31
C THR A 27 3.10 0.05 -8.37
N GLY A 28 3.11 -1.06 -7.64
CA GLY A 28 4.26 -1.60 -6.93
C GLY A 28 4.47 -3.05 -7.34
N THR A 29 5.56 -3.66 -6.91
CA THR A 29 5.91 -5.04 -7.32
C THR A 29 5.81 -6.05 -6.20
N ASP A 30 5.79 -5.59 -4.94
CA ASP A 30 5.94 -6.46 -3.78
C ASP A 30 7.16 -7.40 -3.93
N ASN A 31 8.28 -6.85 -4.44
CA ASN A 31 9.46 -7.62 -4.77
C ASN A 31 10.06 -8.23 -3.51
N CYS A 32 9.89 -9.54 -3.36
CA CYS A 32 10.34 -10.32 -2.22
C CYS A 32 10.76 -11.69 -2.75
N THR A 33 12.03 -11.80 -3.14
CA THR A 33 12.51 -12.94 -3.93
C THR A 33 13.09 -14.03 -3.04
N PHE A 34 12.75 -15.28 -3.38
CA PHE A 34 13.35 -16.48 -2.81
C PHE A 34 13.71 -17.41 -3.97
N SER A 35 14.90 -18.00 -3.94
CA SER A 35 15.32 -18.97 -4.97
C SER A 35 14.39 -20.20 -5.00
N ALA A 36 14.45 -20.97 -6.08
CA ALA A 36 13.70 -22.22 -6.18
C ALA A 36 14.03 -23.19 -5.02
N SER A 37 15.30 -23.24 -4.60
CA SER A 37 15.74 -24.04 -3.45
C SER A 37 15.14 -23.55 -2.12
N GLN A 38 15.01 -22.24 -1.92
CA GLN A 38 14.34 -21.68 -0.75
C GLN A 38 12.83 -21.91 -0.79
N LYS A 39 12.21 -21.82 -1.97
CA LYS A 39 10.79 -22.16 -2.16
C LYS A 39 10.50 -23.62 -1.81
N ALA A 40 11.43 -24.53 -2.10
CA ALA A 40 11.30 -25.97 -1.83
C ALA A 40 11.18 -26.32 -0.33
N LEU A 41 11.43 -25.39 0.60
CA LEU A 41 11.13 -25.57 2.03
C LEU A 41 9.67 -25.96 2.30
N GLY A 42 8.74 -25.55 1.41
CA GLY A 42 7.34 -25.91 1.50
C GLY A 42 6.89 -27.00 0.52
N LYS A 43 7.80 -27.80 -0.05
CA LYS A 43 7.46 -28.86 -1.02
C LYS A 43 6.36 -29.82 -0.54
N ASP A 44 6.35 -30.12 0.77
CA ASP A 44 5.37 -31.02 1.40
C ASP A 44 4.26 -30.27 2.16
N ASN A 45 4.35 -28.94 2.26
CA ASN A 45 3.36 -28.10 2.95
C ASN A 45 3.44 -26.65 2.46
N PHE A 46 2.41 -26.22 1.72
CA PHE A 46 2.37 -24.89 1.10
C PHE A 46 2.49 -23.74 2.11
N THR A 47 2.07 -23.92 3.37
CA THR A 47 2.14 -22.87 4.39
C THR A 47 3.58 -22.52 4.79
N LYS A 48 4.54 -23.41 4.46
CA LYS A 48 5.97 -23.21 4.69
C LYS A 48 6.71 -22.63 3.48
N ILE A 49 6.03 -22.45 2.34
CA ILE A 49 6.65 -21.81 1.18
C ILE A 49 6.85 -20.33 1.53
N PRO A 50 8.10 -19.80 1.48
CA PRO A 50 8.32 -18.38 1.74
C PRO A 50 7.59 -17.54 0.69
N ASN A 51 6.76 -16.60 1.14
CA ASN A 51 5.87 -15.84 0.28
C ASN A 51 6.58 -14.64 -0.37
N GLY A 52 6.54 -14.59 -1.70
CA GLY A 52 7.03 -13.45 -2.47
C GLY A 52 7.38 -13.84 -3.91
N VAL A 53 7.53 -12.84 -4.78
CA VAL A 53 7.86 -12.99 -6.21
C VAL A 53 8.83 -11.88 -6.65
N ASN A 54 9.34 -12.02 -7.87
CA ASN A 54 10.18 -11.02 -8.53
C ASN A 54 9.32 -9.96 -9.25
N GLY A 55 9.95 -8.86 -9.67
CA GLY A 55 9.27 -7.89 -10.54
C GLY A 55 9.82 -6.46 -10.50
N VAL A 56 10.77 -6.15 -9.61
CA VAL A 56 11.32 -4.79 -9.47
C VAL A 56 11.90 -4.24 -10.78
N GLU A 57 12.58 -5.09 -11.56
CA GLU A 57 13.18 -4.75 -12.84
C GLU A 57 12.13 -4.67 -13.96
N ASP A 58 11.21 -5.64 -14.00
CA ASP A 58 10.30 -5.83 -15.14
C ASP A 58 9.05 -4.94 -15.09
N ARG A 59 8.74 -4.32 -13.93
CA ARG A 59 7.52 -3.53 -13.72
C ARG A 59 7.24 -2.55 -14.84
N MET A 60 8.24 -1.76 -15.23
CA MET A 60 8.04 -0.68 -16.20
C MET A 60 7.67 -1.23 -17.57
N SER A 61 8.40 -2.22 -18.08
CA SER A 61 8.10 -2.84 -19.38
C SER A 61 6.79 -3.61 -19.36
N ILE A 62 6.45 -4.30 -18.27
CA ILE A 62 5.16 -5.01 -18.15
C ILE A 62 3.98 -4.04 -18.20
N VAL A 63 4.04 -2.92 -17.44
CA VAL A 63 2.97 -1.92 -17.44
C VAL A 63 2.91 -1.20 -18.80
N TRP A 64 4.05 -0.97 -19.45
CA TRP A 64 4.09 -0.41 -20.80
C TRP A 64 3.45 -1.34 -21.83
N GLU A 65 3.87 -2.60 -21.87
CA GLU A 65 3.35 -3.62 -22.79
C GLU A 65 1.85 -3.84 -22.59
N LYS A 66 1.43 -4.12 -21.36
CA LYS A 66 0.04 -4.49 -21.07
C LYS A 66 -0.91 -3.30 -20.93
N GLY A 67 -0.37 -2.08 -20.73
CA GLY A 67 -1.14 -0.86 -20.59
C GLY A 67 -1.11 0.02 -21.84
N VAL A 68 0.09 0.46 -22.23
CA VAL A 68 0.26 1.45 -23.31
C VAL A 68 0.16 0.80 -24.68
N VAL A 69 0.94 -0.25 -24.94
CA VAL A 69 0.92 -0.95 -26.24
C VAL A 69 -0.43 -1.61 -26.49
N ALA A 70 -1.06 -2.17 -25.44
CA ALA A 70 -2.41 -2.71 -25.51
C ALA A 70 -3.51 -1.66 -25.72
N GLY A 71 -3.18 -0.35 -25.73
CA GLY A 71 -4.14 0.73 -25.95
C GLY A 71 -5.09 1.01 -24.78
N LYS A 72 -4.80 0.49 -23.57
CA LYS A 72 -5.61 0.73 -22.38
C LYS A 72 -5.32 2.10 -21.75
N MET A 73 -4.10 2.60 -21.86
CA MET A 73 -3.71 3.92 -21.34
C MET A 73 -2.68 4.61 -22.22
N ASP A 74 -2.60 5.94 -22.13
CA ASP A 74 -1.57 6.71 -22.83
C ASP A 74 -0.23 6.77 -22.03
N PRO A 75 0.86 7.25 -22.65
CA PRO A 75 2.14 7.42 -21.95
C PRO A 75 2.09 8.36 -20.74
N CYS A 76 1.19 9.36 -20.73
CA CYS A 76 1.04 10.27 -19.60
C CYS A 76 0.44 9.56 -18.38
N LYS A 77 -0.54 8.70 -18.59
CA LYS A 77 -1.12 7.85 -17.55
C LYS A 77 -0.11 6.82 -17.07
N PHE A 78 0.70 6.24 -17.96
CA PHE A 78 1.83 5.40 -17.59
C PHE A 78 2.78 6.10 -16.61
N VAL A 79 3.20 7.35 -16.91
CA VAL A 79 4.01 8.16 -15.98
C VAL A 79 3.29 8.36 -14.64
N ALA A 80 1.99 8.65 -14.68
CA ALA A 80 1.20 8.88 -13.48
C ALA A 80 1.20 7.67 -12.53
N VAL A 81 0.93 6.47 -13.05
CA VAL A 81 0.76 5.26 -12.25
C VAL A 81 2.08 4.58 -11.88
N THR A 82 3.18 4.93 -12.54
CA THR A 82 4.51 4.38 -12.25
C THR A 82 5.39 5.30 -11.39
N SER A 83 5.08 6.60 -11.31
CA SER A 83 5.89 7.57 -10.57
C SER A 83 5.08 8.70 -9.90
N THR A 84 4.33 9.51 -10.66
CA THR A 84 3.76 10.77 -10.15
C THR A 84 2.78 10.57 -9.00
N ASN A 85 1.88 9.58 -9.11
CA ASN A 85 0.88 9.33 -8.07
C ASN A 85 1.54 8.83 -6.78
N ALA A 86 2.54 7.96 -6.88
CA ALA A 86 3.33 7.54 -5.71
C ALA A 86 4.02 8.74 -5.05
N ALA A 87 4.65 9.62 -5.84
CA ALA A 87 5.29 10.82 -5.30
C ALA A 87 4.30 11.76 -4.60
N LYS A 88 3.08 11.92 -5.11
CA LYS A 88 2.02 12.71 -4.46
C LYS A 88 1.54 12.06 -3.16
N ILE A 89 1.30 10.75 -3.16
CA ILE A 89 0.85 9.99 -1.98
C ILE A 89 1.89 10.02 -0.87
N PHE A 90 3.17 9.79 -1.20
CA PHE A 90 4.28 9.79 -0.25
C PHE A 90 4.85 11.20 0.04
N ASN A 91 4.17 12.26 -0.39
CA ASN A 91 4.51 13.65 -0.09
C ASN A 91 5.91 14.11 -0.55
N ILE A 92 6.33 13.67 -1.74
CA ILE A 92 7.62 14.01 -2.35
C ILE A 92 7.47 14.57 -3.77
N TYR A 93 6.25 14.97 -4.16
CA TYR A 93 6.00 15.69 -5.42
C TYR A 93 6.13 17.21 -5.21
N PRO A 94 6.72 17.98 -6.15
CA PRO A 94 7.29 17.57 -7.43
C PRO A 94 8.77 17.19 -7.37
N LYS A 95 9.38 17.06 -6.18
CA LYS A 95 10.78 16.65 -6.03
C LYS A 95 11.07 15.35 -6.80
N LYS A 96 10.14 14.40 -6.79
CA LYS A 96 10.14 13.20 -7.65
C LYS A 96 8.87 13.08 -8.47
N GLY A 97 8.92 12.26 -9.53
CA GLY A 97 7.75 11.93 -10.35
C GLY A 97 7.28 13.05 -11.28
N ARG A 98 8.16 14.02 -11.59
CA ARG A 98 7.93 15.08 -12.58
C ARG A 98 9.25 15.48 -13.22
N ILE A 99 9.25 15.70 -14.53
CA ILE A 99 10.33 16.42 -15.23
C ILE A 99 10.00 17.90 -15.17
N ALA A 100 10.69 18.63 -14.29
CA ALA A 100 10.55 20.07 -14.12
C ALA A 100 11.81 20.67 -13.49
N VAL A 101 12.03 21.97 -13.71
CA VAL A 101 13.09 22.70 -13.00
C VAL A 101 12.87 22.58 -11.50
N GLY A 102 13.92 22.18 -10.76
CA GLY A 102 13.88 21.96 -9.31
C GLY A 102 13.52 20.55 -8.86
N SER A 103 13.09 19.66 -9.76
CA SER A 103 12.93 18.23 -9.46
C SER A 103 14.28 17.50 -9.41
N ASP A 104 14.35 16.41 -8.65
CA ASP A 104 15.51 15.52 -8.66
C ASP A 104 15.70 14.97 -10.08
N ALA A 105 16.95 14.90 -10.54
CA ALA A 105 17.32 14.30 -11.82
C ALA A 105 17.31 12.76 -11.76
N ASP A 106 16.13 12.21 -11.44
CA ASP A 106 15.79 10.78 -11.53
C ASP A 106 14.97 10.57 -12.80
N ILE A 107 15.64 10.24 -13.90
CA ILE A 107 15.12 10.31 -15.27
C ILE A 107 15.39 8.99 -15.99
N VAL A 108 14.42 8.52 -16.77
CA VAL A 108 14.59 7.39 -17.67
C VAL A 108 14.44 7.86 -19.10
N VAL A 109 15.43 7.57 -19.94
CA VAL A 109 15.28 7.68 -21.40
C VAL A 109 14.65 6.38 -21.87
N TRP A 110 13.38 6.46 -22.20
CA TRP A 110 12.53 5.30 -22.51
C TRP A 110 12.38 5.15 -24.02
N ASN A 111 12.77 4.00 -24.55
CA ASN A 111 12.57 3.64 -25.94
C ASN A 111 11.28 2.84 -26.10
N PRO A 112 10.20 3.45 -26.63
CA PRO A 112 8.88 2.82 -26.69
C PRO A 112 8.78 1.71 -27.73
N HIS A 113 9.73 1.65 -28.68
CA HIS A 113 9.71 0.72 -29.82
C HIS A 113 10.70 -0.43 -29.67
N ALA A 114 11.71 -0.29 -28.80
CA ALA A 114 12.59 -1.39 -28.47
C ALA A 114 11.82 -2.52 -27.79
N THR A 115 12.19 -3.76 -28.11
CA THR A 115 11.62 -4.98 -27.53
C THR A 115 12.68 -5.81 -26.83
N ARG A 116 12.27 -6.59 -25.84
CA ARG A 116 13.07 -7.68 -25.28
C ARG A 116 12.17 -8.83 -24.85
N THR A 117 12.74 -10.03 -24.79
CA THR A 117 12.11 -11.16 -24.11
C THR A 117 12.60 -11.20 -22.66
N ILE A 118 11.67 -11.20 -21.71
CA ILE A 118 12.00 -11.33 -20.29
C ILE A 118 12.53 -12.74 -20.03
N SER A 119 13.71 -12.85 -19.42
CA SER A 119 14.28 -14.13 -19.01
C SER A 119 15.09 -14.03 -17.72
N ALA A 120 15.02 -15.06 -16.88
CA ALA A 120 15.90 -15.21 -15.72
C ALA A 120 17.39 -15.27 -16.08
N GLN A 121 17.72 -15.65 -17.33
CA GLN A 121 19.09 -15.74 -17.83
C GLN A 121 19.71 -14.36 -18.10
N THR A 122 18.88 -13.34 -18.32
CA THR A 122 19.31 -12.01 -18.75
C THR A 122 18.95 -10.91 -17.76
N HIS A 123 18.07 -11.16 -16.79
CA HIS A 123 17.69 -10.17 -15.78
C HIS A 123 18.84 -9.89 -14.80
N HIS A 124 18.75 -8.78 -14.08
CA HIS A 124 19.73 -8.35 -13.08
C HIS A 124 19.34 -8.77 -11.64
N GLN A 125 18.21 -9.45 -11.47
CA GLN A 125 17.74 -9.92 -10.18
C GLN A 125 18.55 -11.13 -9.69
N ALA A 126 18.68 -11.29 -8.38
CA ALA A 126 19.43 -12.41 -7.78
C ALA A 126 18.65 -13.74 -7.75
N VAL A 127 17.35 -13.71 -8.06
CA VAL A 127 16.50 -14.91 -8.10
C VAL A 127 16.82 -15.76 -9.33
N ASP A 128 16.59 -17.06 -9.25
CA ASP A 128 16.92 -18.05 -10.29
C ASP A 128 15.75 -18.36 -11.25
N PHE A 129 14.66 -17.57 -11.18
CA PHE A 129 13.50 -17.67 -12.07
C PHE A 129 12.82 -16.31 -12.24
N ASN A 130 12.02 -16.16 -13.29
CA ASN A 130 11.19 -14.99 -13.51
C ASN A 130 9.71 -15.40 -13.71
N ILE A 131 8.76 -14.80 -12.99
CA ILE A 131 7.33 -15.09 -13.19
C ILE A 131 6.79 -14.61 -14.55
N PHE A 132 7.54 -13.77 -15.27
CA PHE A 132 7.23 -13.28 -16.61
C PHE A 132 8.10 -13.92 -17.70
N GLU A 133 8.72 -15.07 -17.41
CA GLU A 133 9.62 -15.79 -18.33
C GLU A 133 9.00 -15.96 -19.73
N GLY A 134 9.79 -15.64 -20.76
CA GLY A 134 9.40 -15.77 -22.16
C GLY A 134 8.45 -14.69 -22.68
N MET A 135 8.05 -13.73 -21.86
CA MET A 135 7.19 -12.63 -22.31
C MET A 135 7.99 -11.63 -23.14
N GLU A 136 7.58 -11.42 -24.39
CA GLU A 136 8.04 -10.30 -25.21
C GLU A 136 7.35 -9.02 -24.72
N VAL A 137 8.16 -7.97 -24.50
CA VAL A 137 7.69 -6.66 -24.04
C VAL A 137 8.31 -5.55 -24.86
N HIS A 138 7.50 -4.54 -25.18
CA HIS A 138 7.98 -3.26 -25.67
C HIS A 138 8.32 -2.32 -24.52
N GLY A 139 9.07 -1.26 -24.82
CA GLY A 139 9.40 -0.24 -23.85
C GLY A 139 10.59 -0.64 -22.99
N ILE A 140 11.76 -0.13 -23.37
CA ILE A 140 13.04 -0.44 -22.72
C ILE A 140 13.66 0.87 -22.20
N ALA A 141 14.32 0.79 -21.06
CA ALA A 141 15.11 1.90 -20.52
C ALA A 141 16.51 1.87 -21.15
N ASP A 142 16.76 2.75 -22.12
CA ASP A 142 18.08 2.89 -22.74
C ASP A 142 19.05 3.55 -21.75
N TYR A 143 18.57 4.56 -21.04
CA TYR A 143 19.35 5.24 -20.00
C TYR A 143 18.53 5.40 -18.73
N VAL A 144 19.16 5.13 -17.59
CA VAL A 144 18.60 5.43 -16.27
C VAL A 144 19.54 6.38 -15.57
N ILE A 145 19.04 7.57 -15.24
CA ILE A 145 19.77 8.63 -14.56
C ILE A 145 19.21 8.73 -13.15
N CYS A 146 20.07 8.64 -12.13
CA CYS A 146 19.68 8.81 -10.74
C CYS A 146 20.53 9.93 -10.13
N HIS A 147 19.88 10.92 -9.50
CA HIS A 147 20.56 12.10 -8.95
C HIS A 147 21.54 12.77 -9.94
N GLY A 148 21.17 12.82 -11.22
CA GLY A 148 21.97 13.46 -12.28
C GLY A 148 23.18 12.65 -12.75
N ARG A 149 23.29 11.36 -12.39
CA ARG A 149 24.34 10.45 -12.85
C ARG A 149 23.74 9.33 -13.68
N VAL A 150 24.36 9.01 -14.81
CA VAL A 150 23.98 7.84 -15.63
C VAL A 150 24.35 6.58 -14.87
N CYS A 151 23.32 5.81 -14.48
CA CYS A 151 23.43 4.58 -13.70
C CYS A 151 23.22 3.33 -14.55
N VAL A 152 22.48 3.44 -15.64
CA VAL A 152 22.33 2.40 -16.67
C VAL A 152 22.51 3.05 -18.03
N GLU A 153 23.30 2.42 -18.89
CA GLU A 153 23.53 2.80 -20.28
C GLU A 153 23.45 1.54 -21.16
N GLU A 154 22.41 1.45 -21.98
CA GLU A 154 22.18 0.37 -22.96
C GLU A 154 22.32 -1.03 -22.32
N GLY A 155 21.65 -1.22 -21.18
CA GLY A 155 21.68 -2.47 -20.41
C GLY A 155 22.89 -2.63 -19.48
N ASN A 156 23.93 -1.78 -19.58
CA ASN A 156 25.09 -1.86 -18.71
C ASN A 156 24.86 -1.05 -17.42
N ILE A 157 24.88 -1.73 -16.28
CA ILE A 157 24.75 -1.10 -14.96
C ILE A 157 26.10 -0.52 -14.51
N ARG A 158 26.10 0.77 -14.15
CA ARG A 158 27.27 1.54 -13.69
C ARG A 158 26.96 2.25 -12.38
N VAL A 159 26.82 1.48 -11.30
CA VAL A 159 26.51 2.01 -9.96
C VAL A 159 27.46 1.47 -8.90
N VAL A 160 27.64 2.25 -7.83
CA VAL A 160 28.36 1.84 -6.63
C VAL A 160 27.38 1.72 -5.48
N SER A 161 27.55 0.70 -4.64
CA SER A 161 26.75 0.53 -3.43
C SER A 161 26.83 1.79 -2.54
N GLY A 162 25.69 2.22 -2.01
CA GLY A 162 25.59 3.43 -1.16
C GLY A 162 25.35 4.75 -1.92
N MET A 163 25.25 4.74 -3.25
CA MET A 163 24.90 5.96 -4.01
C MET A 163 23.48 6.47 -3.74
N GLY A 164 22.55 5.57 -3.40
CA GLY A 164 21.17 5.92 -3.06
C GLY A 164 21.08 6.66 -1.72
N LYS A 165 20.14 7.61 -1.61
CA LYS A 165 19.89 8.35 -0.38
C LYS A 165 18.47 8.13 0.12
N PHE A 166 18.33 8.06 1.44
CA PHE A 166 17.01 8.08 2.08
C PHE A 166 16.30 9.40 1.75
N VAL A 167 15.01 9.31 1.44
CA VAL A 167 14.15 10.45 1.14
C VAL A 167 13.13 10.58 2.27
N PRO A 168 13.26 11.57 3.16
CA PRO A 168 12.28 11.77 4.23
C PRO A 168 10.93 12.18 3.63
N THR A 169 9.86 11.57 4.11
CA THR A 169 8.47 11.87 3.74
C THR A 169 7.81 12.64 4.87
N LEU A 170 7.42 13.89 4.62
CA LEU A 170 6.70 14.68 5.62
C LEU A 170 5.27 14.14 5.79
N PRO A 171 4.71 14.16 7.01
CA PRO A 171 3.33 13.75 7.25
C PRO A 171 2.34 14.73 6.58
N PHE A 172 1.06 14.35 6.56
CA PHE A 172 -0.06 15.19 6.08
C PHE A 172 0.09 15.66 4.63
N ALA A 173 0.38 14.73 3.71
CA ALA A 173 0.39 15.00 2.28
C ALA A 173 -0.93 15.65 1.83
N SER A 174 -0.88 16.86 1.27
CA SER A 174 -2.09 17.58 0.84
C SER A 174 -2.93 16.80 -0.17
N HIS A 175 -2.28 16.00 -1.02
CA HIS A 175 -2.95 15.11 -1.97
C HIS A 175 -3.86 14.07 -1.29
N VAL A 176 -3.50 13.60 -0.09
CA VAL A 176 -4.25 12.59 0.67
C VAL A 176 -5.17 13.25 1.70
N TYR A 177 -4.63 14.20 2.46
CA TYR A 177 -5.29 14.79 3.62
C TYR A 177 -6.11 16.04 3.32
N GLY A 178 -5.88 16.76 2.22
CA GLY A 178 -6.63 17.98 1.93
C GLY A 178 -8.14 17.77 1.88
N ARG A 179 -8.59 16.63 1.33
CA ARG A 179 -10.01 16.25 1.34
C ARG A 179 -10.51 15.78 2.71
N VAL A 180 -9.63 15.20 3.52
CA VAL A 180 -9.96 14.70 4.86
C VAL A 180 -10.19 15.90 5.78
N ASP A 181 -9.29 16.88 5.75
CA ASP A 181 -9.37 18.09 6.57
C ASP A 181 -10.65 18.88 6.27
N GLU A 182 -10.98 19.08 5.00
CA GLU A 182 -12.22 19.76 4.61
C GLU A 182 -13.47 18.95 4.99
N ARG A 183 -13.44 17.63 4.85
CA ARG A 183 -14.54 16.76 5.27
C ARG A 183 -14.76 16.80 6.79
N ASP A 184 -13.69 16.76 7.56
CA ASP A 184 -13.75 16.76 9.02
C ASP A 184 -14.27 18.11 9.53
N ARG A 185 -13.89 19.22 8.87
CA ARG A 185 -14.45 20.56 9.14
C ARG A 185 -15.95 20.63 8.81
N ALA A 186 -16.34 20.14 7.63
CA ALA A 186 -17.72 20.22 7.16
C ALA A 186 -18.67 19.31 7.97
N ASN A 187 -18.20 18.13 8.37
CA ASN A 187 -18.97 17.12 9.09
C ASN A 187 -18.76 17.15 10.60
N ALA A 188 -18.18 18.24 11.14
CA ALA A 188 -18.01 18.40 12.57
C ALA A 188 -19.38 18.26 13.27
N PRO A 189 -19.54 17.30 14.19
CA PRO A 189 -20.83 17.03 14.81
C PRO A 189 -21.28 18.25 15.62
N ARG A 190 -22.51 18.70 15.38
CA ARG A 190 -23.12 19.79 16.13
C ARG A 190 -24.07 19.22 17.17
N LYS A 191 -23.91 19.64 18.42
CA LYS A 191 -24.88 19.31 19.46
C LYS A 191 -26.24 19.92 19.09
N VAL A 192 -27.31 19.21 19.41
CA VAL A 192 -28.65 19.79 19.39
C VAL A 192 -28.81 20.54 20.71
N GLU A 193 -29.02 21.85 20.63
CA GLU A 193 -29.29 22.66 21.81
C GLU A 193 -30.63 22.23 22.41
N ARG A 194 -30.61 21.83 23.69
CA ARG A 194 -31.78 21.44 24.47
C ARG A 194 -31.69 22.09 25.84
N ALA A 195 -32.83 22.47 26.41
CA ALA A 195 -32.88 22.81 27.82
C ALA A 195 -32.42 21.60 28.66
N ALA A 196 -31.90 21.87 29.85
CA ALA A 196 -31.62 20.80 30.80
C ALA A 196 -32.92 20.06 31.11
N TYR A 197 -32.86 18.73 31.20
CA TYR A 197 -34.02 17.92 31.57
C TYR A 197 -34.44 18.25 33.01
N ASP A 198 -35.63 18.80 33.17
CA ASP A 198 -36.25 19.18 34.45
C ASP A 198 -37.41 18.25 34.87
N GLY A 199 -37.70 17.24 34.06
CA GLY A 199 -38.74 16.24 34.33
C GLY A 199 -38.38 15.27 35.46
N PRO A 200 -39.37 14.48 35.94
CA PRO A 200 -39.13 13.47 36.97
C PRO A 200 -38.19 12.36 36.47
N VAL A 201 -37.30 11.87 37.33
CA VAL A 201 -36.45 10.70 37.06
C VAL A 201 -36.89 9.57 37.98
N THR A 202 -37.38 8.47 37.40
CA THR A 202 -37.75 7.27 38.16
C THR A 202 -36.51 6.61 38.73
N ARG A 203 -36.49 6.41 40.06
CA ARG A 203 -35.47 5.59 40.71
C ARG A 203 -35.83 4.12 40.53
N ILE A 204 -34.97 3.35 39.86
CA ILE A 204 -35.13 1.90 39.76
C ILE A 204 -34.66 1.32 41.09
N ASN A 205 -35.58 0.72 41.86
CA ASN A 205 -35.26 -0.03 43.07
C ASN A 205 -34.65 -1.40 42.70
N GLY A 206 -33.44 -1.39 42.16
CA GLY A 206 -32.54 -2.55 42.21
C GLY A 206 -31.71 -2.51 43.50
N PRO A 207 -31.10 -3.62 43.95
CA PRO A 207 -30.18 -3.59 45.07
C PRO A 207 -29.12 -2.52 44.80
N THR A 208 -29.00 -1.57 45.72
CA THR A 208 -27.98 -0.52 45.71
C THR A 208 -26.61 -1.18 45.70
N HIS A 209 -26.02 -1.36 44.52
CA HIS A 209 -24.57 -1.35 44.44
C HIS A 209 -24.17 0.08 44.82
N THR A 210 -23.60 0.22 46.01
CA THR A 210 -22.93 1.45 46.44
C THR A 210 -21.97 1.85 45.32
N HIS A 211 -22.33 2.86 44.55
CA HIS A 211 -21.38 3.55 43.70
C HIS A 211 -20.43 4.27 44.64
N THR A 212 -19.33 3.59 45.00
CA THR A 212 -18.10 4.29 45.35
C THR A 212 -17.86 5.33 44.28
N SER A 213 -17.63 6.58 44.69
CA SER A 213 -17.31 7.68 43.77
C SER A 213 -16.33 7.18 42.70
N LEU A 214 -16.57 7.49 41.43
CA LEU A 214 -15.62 7.20 40.36
C LEU A 214 -14.22 7.81 40.64
N ASP A 215 -14.14 8.80 41.54
CA ASP A 215 -12.88 9.38 42.00
C ASP A 215 -11.98 8.36 42.72
N SER A 216 -12.53 7.30 43.33
CA SER A 216 -11.69 6.28 44.00
C SER A 216 -11.01 5.31 43.03
N HIS A 217 -11.34 5.37 41.73
CA HIS A 217 -10.71 4.55 40.69
C HIS A 217 -9.78 5.34 39.77
N ILE A 218 -9.70 6.66 39.93
CA ILE A 218 -8.73 7.51 39.22
C ILE A 218 -7.49 7.62 40.10
N ILE A 219 -6.52 6.74 39.88
CA ILE A 219 -5.18 6.93 40.42
C ILE A 219 -4.51 8.03 39.57
N PRO A 220 -4.11 9.18 40.14
CA PRO A 220 -3.34 10.17 39.40
C PRO A 220 -2.02 9.52 39.01
N THR A 221 -1.80 9.32 37.71
CA THR A 221 -0.52 8.79 37.21
C THR A 221 0.47 9.94 37.19
N THR A 222 1.19 10.15 38.28
CA THR A 222 2.38 11.00 38.30
C THR A 222 3.57 10.21 37.77
N ALA A 223 3.73 10.14 36.45
CA ALA A 223 5.01 9.83 35.82
C ALA A 223 4.99 10.22 34.33
N PRO A 224 5.95 11.02 33.84
CA PRO A 224 6.06 11.36 32.43
C PRO A 224 7.00 10.34 31.76
N ASP A 225 6.51 9.24 31.21
CA ASP A 225 7.37 8.38 30.38
C ASP A 225 6.58 7.64 29.31
N PHE A 226 6.49 8.27 28.15
CA PHE A 226 6.01 7.67 26.92
C PHE A 226 7.17 6.92 26.25
N TYR A 227 7.32 5.62 26.53
CA TYR A 227 8.24 4.75 25.82
C TYR A 227 7.51 3.53 25.22
N THR A 228 7.56 3.39 23.89
CA THR A 228 6.88 2.33 23.13
C THR A 228 7.71 1.05 23.00
N ARG A 229 8.34 0.56 24.08
CA ARG A 229 8.96 -0.79 24.13
C ARG A 229 8.96 -1.36 25.55
N GLY A 230 8.02 -2.25 25.85
CA GLY A 230 7.98 -3.03 27.09
C GLY A 230 6.63 -3.74 27.25
N ALA A 231 6.64 -5.00 27.71
CA ALA A 231 5.44 -5.82 27.89
C ALA A 231 4.44 -5.14 28.83
N GLN A 232 3.14 -5.19 28.48
CA GLN A 232 2.09 -4.53 29.25
C GLN A 232 1.63 -5.41 30.41
N VAL A 233 1.20 -4.78 31.51
CA VAL A 233 0.77 -5.44 32.75
C VAL A 233 -0.35 -6.48 32.52
N SER A 234 -1.13 -6.34 31.45
CA SER A 234 -2.19 -7.27 31.07
C SER A 234 -1.73 -8.51 30.28
N ASP A 235 -0.46 -8.62 29.90
CA ASP A 235 0.02 -9.73 29.07
C ASP A 235 0.07 -11.06 29.82
N LYS A 236 0.04 -11.04 31.16
CA LYS A 236 0.03 -12.25 32.02
C LYS A 236 -1.38 -12.70 32.42
N SER A 237 -2.43 -12.01 31.97
CA SER A 237 -3.82 -12.37 32.28
C SER A 237 -4.35 -13.36 31.22
N PRO A 238 -4.86 -14.56 31.59
CA PRO A 238 -5.45 -15.47 30.62
C PRO A 238 -6.68 -14.83 29.97
N LYS A 239 -6.62 -14.61 28.65
CA LYS A 239 -7.74 -14.06 27.88
C LYS A 239 -8.83 -15.14 27.77
N ARG A 240 -10.05 -14.81 28.20
CA ARG A 240 -11.24 -15.66 27.94
C ARG A 240 -11.43 -15.79 26.42
N PRO A 241 -11.81 -16.96 25.90
CA PRO A 241 -12.14 -17.10 24.49
C PRO A 241 -13.30 -16.17 24.14
N SER A 242 -13.08 -15.25 23.20
CA SER A 242 -14.12 -14.38 22.68
C SER A 242 -15.14 -15.22 21.93
N VAL A 243 -16.39 -15.24 22.41
CA VAL A 243 -17.52 -15.75 21.64
C VAL A 243 -17.67 -14.83 20.42
N LYS A 244 -17.43 -15.36 19.22
CA LYS A 244 -17.84 -14.69 17.98
C LYS A 244 -19.36 -14.71 17.94
N VAL A 245 -19.99 -13.55 18.14
CA VAL A 245 -21.41 -13.38 17.88
C VAL A 245 -21.59 -13.31 16.36
N ASN A 246 -21.95 -14.44 15.74
CA ASN A 246 -22.55 -14.43 14.42
C ASN A 246 -24.02 -14.01 14.60
N ASN A 247 -24.38 -12.86 14.03
CA ASN A 247 -25.70 -12.22 14.01
C ASN A 247 -26.11 -11.51 15.32
N PRO A 248 -25.92 -10.17 15.42
CA PRO A 248 -26.60 -9.37 16.46
C PRO A 248 -28.13 -9.36 16.23
N PRO A 249 -28.94 -9.22 17.28
CA PRO A 249 -30.40 -9.19 17.16
C PRO A 249 -30.80 -7.85 16.55
N GLY A 250 -31.05 -7.83 15.23
CA GLY A 250 -31.33 -6.57 14.53
C GLY A 250 -31.51 -6.59 13.01
N GLY A 251 -31.79 -7.74 12.39
CA GLY A 251 -32.42 -7.77 11.06
C GLY A 251 -31.60 -8.40 9.93
N LYS A 252 -32.24 -9.35 9.25
CA LYS A 252 -31.90 -9.73 7.87
C LYS A 252 -32.54 -8.69 6.95
N ALA A 253 -31.74 -7.96 6.17
CA ALA A 253 -32.28 -7.24 5.02
C ALA A 253 -32.56 -8.26 3.91
N SER A 254 -33.77 -8.81 3.88
CA SER A 254 -34.36 -9.31 2.65
C SER A 254 -34.77 -8.11 1.80
N GLY A 255 -34.26 -8.03 0.57
CA GLY A 255 -34.58 -6.92 -0.31
C GLY A 255 -34.05 -7.13 -1.71
N SER A 256 -34.55 -8.17 -2.39
CA SER A 256 -34.63 -8.16 -3.85
C SER A 256 -35.57 -7.02 -4.25
N PHE A 257 -35.04 -5.97 -4.86
CA PHE A 257 -35.82 -5.08 -5.73
C PHE A 257 -34.89 -4.61 -6.86
N TRP A 258 -35.40 -4.83 -8.07
CA TRP A 258 -34.97 -4.43 -9.42
C TRP A 258 -33.77 -3.50 -9.58
#